data_AF-A0A1V6BT86-F1
#
_entry.id   AF-A0A1V6BT86-F1
#
_cell.length_a   1.000
_cell.length_b   1.000
_cell.length_c   1.000
_cell.angle_alpha   90.00
_cell.angle_beta   90.00
_cell.angle_gamma   90.00
#
_symmetry.space_group_name_H-M   'P 1'
#
loop_
_entity.id
_entity.type
_entity.pdbx_description
1 polymer ?
#
loop_
_entity_poly.entity_id
_entity_poly.type
_entity_poly.pdbx_seq_one_letter_code
_entity_poly.pdbx_strand_id
1 'polypeptide(L)'
;MSNISFILKISVFFILLTLSFSCSRKYENEIFSALYEKEKWANYKNQYEELTSIDDKILWADEVCNFFIEADKSSELIKYYNSILLKNEDPTFKYYIYFLISNIHWNENNKDEALFFMHKVDQSAYNLKYNNQFIGYTIALRFIGSEINIKLKESMYKILIDNYRDLIDVPYTLYEISNLYKKNYESEKYIDCLKKIIEEFKTNKSLESSVDLKKVKYELDYYYLKKNWINKDLETLIGDIKNAIKLKDINLLYKYASKTNFEAYVSQKSSQKKSWSFWELDIHKYWYTNIVFSGKLEPQSNENEAIIKTFNWGFPQITTWYFYFKRINYPIDEKIDRGWEWSGIYYGDMF
;
A
#
# COMPACT_ATOMS: atom_id res chain seq x y z
N MET A 1 -60.76 55.26 9.96
CA MET A 1 -60.72 53.77 10.05
C MET A 1 -59.49 53.24 9.32
N SER A 2 -58.27 53.43 9.85
CA SER A 2 -57.03 53.02 9.15
C SER A 2 -55.89 52.53 10.06
N ASN A 3 -56.13 52.22 11.33
CA ASN A 3 -55.05 51.78 12.25
C ASN A 3 -55.25 50.39 12.86
N ILE A 4 -56.37 49.71 12.59
CA ILE A 4 -56.65 48.39 13.15
C ILE A 4 -56.05 47.26 12.30
N SER A 5 -55.88 47.46 10.99
CA SER A 5 -55.34 46.40 10.10
C SER A 5 -53.82 46.22 10.18
N PHE A 6 -53.09 47.23 10.64
CA PHE A 6 -51.63 47.17 10.74
C PHE A 6 -51.16 46.43 12.02
N ILE A 7 -51.87 46.63 13.15
CA ILE A 7 -51.57 45.98 14.43
C ILE A 7 -51.86 44.47 14.38
N LEU A 8 -52.91 44.06 13.65
CA LEU A 8 -53.23 42.64 13.46
C LEU A 8 -52.18 41.89 12.60
N LYS A 9 -51.58 42.56 11.60
CA LYS A 9 -50.54 41.95 10.76
C LYS A 9 -49.21 41.76 11.49
N ILE A 10 -48.87 42.65 12.42
CA ILE A 10 -47.66 42.53 13.25
C ILE A 10 -47.80 41.41 14.29
N SER A 11 -49.00 41.21 14.87
CA SER A 11 -49.23 40.11 15.82
C SER A 11 -49.19 38.72 15.17
N VAL A 12 -49.70 38.56 13.95
CA VAL A 12 -49.66 37.27 13.23
C VAL A 12 -48.23 36.91 12.81
N PHE A 13 -47.38 37.90 12.50
CA PHE A 13 -45.98 37.66 12.17
C PHE A 13 -45.14 37.26 13.39
N PHE A 14 -45.45 37.80 14.58
CA PHE A 14 -44.78 37.41 15.84
C PHE A 14 -45.22 36.02 16.35
N ILE A 15 -46.46 35.61 16.07
CA ILE A 15 -46.95 34.25 16.40
C ILE A 15 -46.35 33.19 15.46
N LEU A 16 -46.11 33.53 14.19
CA LEU A 16 -45.42 32.64 13.25
C LEU A 16 -43.91 32.51 13.52
N LEU A 17 -43.25 33.55 14.04
CA LEU A 17 -41.85 33.49 14.47
C LEU A 17 -41.64 32.72 15.79
N THR A 18 -42.66 32.64 16.65
CA THR A 18 -42.57 31.86 17.90
C THR A 18 -42.93 30.37 17.70
N LEU A 19 -43.67 30.03 16.64
CA LEU A 19 -43.98 28.65 16.27
C LEU A 19 -42.83 27.93 15.55
N SER A 20 -41.97 28.66 14.82
CA SER A 20 -40.76 28.08 14.20
C SER A 20 -39.64 27.73 15.18
N PHE A 21 -39.61 28.35 16.38
CA PHE A 21 -38.73 27.96 17.49
C PHE A 21 -39.31 26.85 18.39
N SER A 22 -40.59 26.52 18.26
CA SER A 22 -41.26 25.51 19.11
C SER A 22 -41.09 24.08 18.57
N CYS A 23 -40.93 23.91 17.26
CA CYS A 23 -40.73 22.58 16.65
C CYS A 23 -39.34 21.98 16.90
N SER A 24 -38.28 22.79 17.06
CA SER A 24 -36.95 22.26 17.40
C SER A 24 -36.88 21.75 18.85
N ARG A 25 -37.54 22.45 19.79
CA ARG A 25 -37.60 22.04 21.21
C ARG A 25 -38.39 20.76 21.46
N LYS A 26 -39.37 20.43 20.61
CA LYS A 26 -40.14 19.18 20.74
C LYS A 26 -39.30 17.94 20.39
N TYR A 27 -38.44 18.05 19.38
CA TYR A 27 -37.57 16.96 18.93
C TYR A 27 -36.42 16.67 19.94
N GLU A 28 -35.90 17.71 20.61
CA GLU A 28 -34.82 17.56 21.61
C GLU A 28 -35.26 16.87 22.92
N ASN A 29 -36.56 16.88 23.23
CA ASN A 29 -37.12 16.26 24.44
C ASN A 29 -37.55 14.78 24.26
N GLU A 30 -37.43 14.23 23.04
CA GLU A 30 -37.90 12.88 22.69
C GLU A 30 -36.78 11.88 22.36
N ILE A 31 -35.50 12.24 22.56
CA ILE A 31 -34.36 11.32 22.31
C ILE A 31 -34.46 10.07 23.18
N PHE A 32 -34.80 10.26 24.46
CA PHE A 32 -34.90 9.20 25.45
C PHE A 32 -36.33 9.06 25.94
N SER A 33 -36.76 7.82 26.20
CA SER A 33 -38.11 7.54 26.69
C SER A 33 -38.15 7.38 28.21
N ALA A 34 -37.10 6.78 28.80
CA ALA A 34 -37.00 6.56 30.23
C ALA A 34 -36.69 7.86 30.99
N LEU A 35 -37.29 8.03 32.18
CA LEU A 35 -37.10 9.23 33.00
C LEU A 35 -35.64 9.43 33.40
N TYR A 36 -34.97 8.36 33.83
CA TYR A 36 -33.56 8.38 34.22
C TYR A 36 -32.64 8.87 33.08
N GLU A 37 -32.86 8.40 31.85
CA GLU A 37 -32.08 8.81 30.68
C GLU A 37 -32.32 10.29 30.33
N LYS A 38 -33.56 10.76 30.44
CA LYS A 38 -33.90 12.18 30.24
C LYS A 38 -33.20 13.08 31.25
N GLU A 39 -33.23 12.69 32.53
CA GLU A 39 -32.55 13.43 33.60
C GLU A 39 -31.03 13.43 33.42
N LYS A 40 -30.44 12.27 33.11
CA LYS A 40 -29.01 12.15 32.84
C LYS A 40 -28.58 12.98 31.63
N TRP A 41 -29.37 12.96 30.56
CA TRP A 41 -29.12 13.79 29.38
C TRP A 41 -29.24 15.29 29.67
N ALA A 42 -30.24 15.70 30.45
CA ALA A 42 -30.37 17.08 30.89
C ALA A 42 -29.15 17.52 31.71
N ASN A 43 -28.64 16.65 32.59
CA ASN A 43 -27.44 16.91 33.36
C ASN A 43 -26.21 17.10 32.46
N TYR A 44 -25.97 16.21 31.49
CA TYR A 44 -24.84 16.35 30.54
C TYR A 44 -24.89 17.67 29.78
N LYS A 45 -26.07 18.12 29.35
CA LYS A 45 -26.24 19.41 28.68
C LYS A 45 -25.90 20.59 29.59
N ASN A 46 -26.33 20.56 30.85
CA ASN A 46 -26.02 21.63 31.79
C ASN A 46 -24.52 21.66 32.12
N GLN A 47 -23.91 20.49 32.35
CA GLN A 47 -22.48 20.37 32.59
C GLN A 47 -21.67 21.00 31.46
N TYR A 48 -22.03 20.71 30.19
CA TYR A 48 -21.33 21.24 29.03
C TYR A 48 -21.17 22.76 29.03
N GLU A 49 -22.21 23.49 29.42
CA GLU A 49 -22.21 24.96 29.44
C GLU A 49 -21.27 25.55 30.53
N GLU A 50 -20.89 24.74 31.52
CA GLU A 50 -19.96 25.12 32.59
C GLU A 50 -18.50 24.72 32.30
N LEU A 51 -18.26 23.87 31.30
CA LEU A 51 -16.92 23.36 30.99
C LEU A 51 -16.04 24.43 30.32
N THR A 52 -14.88 24.68 30.93
CA THR A 52 -13.90 25.65 30.43
C THR A 52 -12.61 25.00 29.92
N SER A 53 -12.20 23.85 30.48
CA SER A 53 -11.02 23.10 30.08
C SER A 53 -11.29 22.18 28.89
N ILE A 54 -10.29 22.02 28.01
CA ILE A 54 -10.35 21.06 26.89
C ILE A 54 -10.39 19.62 27.41
N ASP A 55 -9.62 19.31 28.47
CA ASP A 55 -9.57 17.95 29.03
C ASP A 55 -10.93 17.53 29.60
N ASP A 56 -11.61 18.43 30.31
CA ASP A 56 -12.95 18.16 30.85
C ASP A 56 -13.98 18.00 29.73
N LYS A 57 -13.86 18.79 28.65
CA LYS A 57 -14.72 18.66 27.46
C LYS A 57 -14.52 17.32 26.74
N ILE A 58 -13.28 16.85 26.64
CA ILE A 58 -12.97 15.53 26.07
C ILE A 58 -13.57 14.42 26.92
N LEU A 59 -13.37 14.46 28.24
CA LEU A 59 -13.94 13.48 29.17
C LEU A 59 -15.47 13.45 29.08
N TRP A 60 -16.09 14.62 29.10
CA TRP A 60 -17.54 14.75 28.93
C TRP A 60 -18.01 14.16 27.60
N ALA A 61 -17.29 14.42 26.51
CA ALA A 61 -17.66 13.90 25.20
C ALA A 61 -17.60 12.36 25.19
N ASP A 62 -16.60 11.75 25.83
CA ASP A 62 -16.51 10.30 25.97
C ASP A 62 -17.66 9.71 26.78
N GLU A 63 -18.01 10.33 27.91
CA GLU A 63 -19.13 9.91 28.74
C GLU A 63 -20.48 9.99 28.00
N VAL A 64 -20.70 11.08 27.27
CA VAL A 64 -21.89 11.25 26.42
C VAL A 64 -21.89 10.23 25.29
N CYS A 65 -20.75 9.98 24.66
CA CYS A 65 -20.62 9.00 23.59
C CYS A 65 -21.05 7.61 24.08
N ASN A 66 -20.48 7.16 25.19
CA ASN A 66 -20.79 5.87 25.80
C ASN A 66 -22.27 5.77 26.19
N PHE A 67 -22.82 6.81 26.82
CA PHE A 67 -24.23 6.83 27.21
C PHE A 67 -25.19 6.67 26.03
N PHE A 68 -24.93 7.34 24.89
CA PHE A 68 -25.77 7.21 23.70
C PHE A 68 -25.56 5.89 22.96
N ILE A 69 -24.32 5.36 22.92
CA ILE A 69 -24.03 4.05 22.31
C ILE A 69 -24.71 2.93 23.10
N GLU A 70 -24.64 2.96 24.44
CA GLU A 70 -25.31 1.97 25.32
C GLU A 70 -26.84 1.97 25.14
N ALA A 71 -27.41 3.13 24.76
CA ALA A 71 -28.84 3.29 24.50
C ALA A 71 -29.25 3.01 23.05
N ASP A 72 -28.33 2.60 22.17
CA ASP A 72 -28.56 2.42 20.72
C ASP A 72 -29.09 3.69 20.03
N LYS A 73 -28.52 4.85 20.39
CA LYS A 73 -28.90 6.20 19.91
C LYS A 73 -27.78 6.92 19.17
N SER A 74 -26.93 6.17 18.47
CA SER A 74 -25.77 6.70 17.73
C SER A 74 -26.14 7.79 16.70
N SER A 75 -27.28 7.63 16.02
CA SER A 75 -27.76 8.61 15.03
C SER A 75 -28.12 9.97 15.66
N GLU A 76 -28.75 9.95 16.83
CA GLU A 76 -29.08 11.14 17.61
C GLU A 76 -27.83 11.80 18.18
N LEU A 77 -26.85 11.00 18.63
CA LEU A 77 -25.55 11.49 19.07
C LEU A 77 -24.82 12.24 17.95
N ILE A 78 -24.76 11.68 16.74
CA ILE A 78 -24.14 12.33 15.58
C ILE A 78 -24.81 13.67 15.28
N LYS A 79 -26.15 13.75 15.33
CA LYS A 79 -26.88 15.03 15.15
C LYS A 79 -26.49 16.05 16.21
N TYR A 80 -26.40 15.61 17.48
CA TYR A 80 -26.00 16.48 18.57
C TYR A 80 -24.56 16.98 18.44
N TYR A 81 -23.60 16.09 18.16
CA TYR A 81 -22.21 16.47 17.91
C TYR A 81 -22.04 17.39 16.70
N ASN A 82 -22.81 17.19 15.62
CA ASN A 82 -22.85 18.16 14.53
C ASN A 82 -23.33 19.54 14.99
N SER A 83 -24.27 19.62 15.94
CA SER A 83 -24.69 20.91 16.52
C SER A 83 -23.58 21.57 17.33
N ILE A 84 -22.74 20.80 18.03
CA ILE A 84 -21.55 21.31 18.75
C ILE A 84 -20.53 21.89 17.77
N LEU A 85 -20.30 21.21 16.64
CA LEU A 85 -19.34 21.66 15.62
C LEU A 85 -19.70 23.03 15.01
N LEU A 86 -20.97 23.43 15.06
CA LEU A 86 -21.45 24.75 14.63
C LEU A 86 -21.20 25.86 15.65
N LYS A 87 -20.94 25.52 16.92
CA LYS A 87 -20.60 26.49 17.97
C LYS A 87 -19.16 27.00 17.82
N ASN A 88 -18.86 28.14 18.45
CA ASN A 88 -17.50 28.68 18.51
C ASN A 88 -16.68 27.97 19.61
N GLU A 89 -16.33 26.72 19.35
CA GLU A 89 -15.50 25.90 20.25
C GLU A 89 -14.00 25.96 19.92
N ASP A 90 -13.20 25.54 20.90
CA ASP A 90 -11.76 25.30 20.70
C ASP A 90 -11.51 24.34 19.52
N PRO A 91 -10.57 24.65 18.60
CA PRO A 91 -10.28 23.80 17.45
C PRO A 91 -9.93 22.35 17.82
N THR A 92 -9.15 22.14 18.88
CA THR A 92 -8.73 20.82 19.36
C THR A 92 -9.94 19.97 19.73
N PHE A 93 -10.88 20.58 20.46
CA PHE A 93 -12.12 19.90 20.82
C PHE A 93 -12.99 19.60 19.61
N LYS A 94 -13.07 20.50 18.61
CA LYS A 94 -13.78 20.22 17.36
C LYS A 94 -13.19 19.02 16.61
N TYR A 95 -11.87 18.92 16.54
CA TYR A 95 -11.20 17.78 15.91
C TYR A 95 -11.44 16.48 16.68
N TYR A 96 -11.50 16.54 18.01
CA TYR A 96 -11.92 15.40 18.83
C TYR A 96 -13.34 14.93 18.50
N ILE A 97 -14.30 15.87 18.40
CA ILE A 97 -15.67 15.55 18.01
C ILE A 97 -15.75 14.96 16.58
N TYR A 98 -14.99 15.49 15.62
CA TYR A 98 -14.89 14.88 14.29
C TYR A 98 -14.39 13.43 14.37
N PHE A 99 -13.38 13.15 15.20
CA PHE A 99 -12.91 11.80 15.42
C PHE A 99 -13.98 10.90 16.04
N LEU A 100 -14.73 11.36 17.06
CA LEU A 100 -15.80 10.56 17.66
C LEU A 100 -16.90 10.22 16.65
N ILE A 101 -17.38 11.20 15.87
CA ILE A 101 -18.35 10.95 14.79
C ILE A 101 -17.80 9.91 13.81
N SER A 102 -16.52 10.06 13.42
CA SER A 102 -15.88 9.11 12.52
C SER A 102 -15.80 7.69 13.10
N ASN A 103 -15.59 7.57 14.41
CA ASN A 103 -15.47 6.29 15.08
C ASN A 103 -16.82 5.59 15.19
N ILE A 104 -17.90 6.35 15.42
CA ILE A 104 -19.27 5.82 15.39
C ILE A 104 -19.58 5.23 14.01
N HIS A 105 -19.38 6.00 12.93
CA HIS A 105 -19.59 5.50 11.57
C HIS A 105 -18.72 4.28 11.24
N TRP A 106 -17.47 4.28 11.70
CA TRP A 106 -16.56 3.14 11.50
C TRP A 106 -17.12 1.85 12.14
N ASN A 107 -17.62 1.95 13.37
CA ASN A 107 -18.19 0.82 14.10
C ASN A 107 -19.52 0.33 13.49
N GLU A 108 -20.29 1.23 12.88
CA GLU A 108 -21.51 0.92 12.12
C GLU A 108 -21.23 0.39 10.70
N ASN A 109 -19.96 0.17 10.34
CA ASN A 109 -19.51 -0.27 9.02
C ASN A 109 -19.82 0.73 7.88
N ASN A 110 -20.07 2.01 8.21
CA ASN A 110 -20.23 3.13 7.28
C ASN A 110 -18.85 3.76 7.00
N LYS A 111 -18.01 3.06 6.24
CA LYS A 111 -16.58 3.40 6.09
C LYS A 111 -16.36 4.73 5.36
N ASP A 112 -17.14 5.05 4.34
CA ASP A 112 -16.94 6.27 3.56
C ASP A 112 -17.22 7.52 4.41
N GLU A 113 -18.29 7.51 5.20
CA GLU A 113 -18.61 8.55 6.16
C GLU A 113 -17.55 8.65 7.26
N ALA A 114 -17.08 7.51 7.78
CA ALA A 114 -16.00 7.48 8.75
C ALA A 114 -14.74 8.17 8.21
N LEU A 115 -14.31 7.81 7.01
CA LEU A 115 -13.12 8.40 6.38
C LEU A 115 -13.31 9.90 6.08
N PHE A 116 -14.52 10.31 5.67
CA PHE A 116 -14.85 11.72 5.47
C PHE A 116 -14.63 12.55 6.73
N PHE A 117 -15.10 12.06 7.89
CA PHE A 117 -14.90 12.76 9.16
C PHE A 117 -13.46 12.67 9.67
N MET A 118 -12.76 11.53 9.49
CA MET A 118 -11.33 11.43 9.81
C MET A 118 -10.49 12.42 9.03
N HIS A 119 -10.83 12.68 7.76
CA HIS A 119 -10.12 13.65 6.93
C HIS A 119 -10.23 15.09 7.45
N LYS A 120 -11.24 15.39 8.27
CA LYS A 120 -11.41 16.70 8.92
C LYS A 120 -10.62 16.85 10.22
N VAL A 121 -10.04 15.78 10.75
CA VAL A 121 -9.24 15.81 11.98
C VAL A 121 -7.85 16.32 11.64
N ASP A 122 -7.49 17.47 12.21
CA ASP A 122 -6.18 18.07 12.04
C ASP A 122 -5.09 17.36 12.87
N GLN A 123 -3.84 17.47 12.42
CA GLN A 123 -2.70 16.85 13.09
C GLN A 123 -2.47 17.35 14.52
N SER A 124 -2.93 18.56 14.87
CA SER A 124 -2.89 19.08 16.25
C SER A 124 -3.62 18.18 17.25
N ALA A 125 -4.63 17.41 16.80
CA ALA A 125 -5.38 16.49 17.65
C ALA A 125 -4.81 15.06 17.68
N TYR A 126 -3.74 14.76 16.92
CA TYR A 126 -3.25 13.39 16.75
C TYR A 126 -2.65 12.79 18.02
N ASN A 127 -2.15 13.63 18.93
CA ASN A 127 -1.61 13.20 20.23
C ASN A 127 -2.69 12.95 21.29
N LEU A 128 -3.95 13.32 21.03
CA LEU A 128 -5.06 12.95 21.88
C LEU A 128 -5.28 11.44 21.84
N LYS A 129 -5.84 10.89 22.92
CA LYS A 129 -6.12 9.47 23.04
C LYS A 129 -7.62 9.23 23.11
N TYR A 130 -8.06 8.16 22.47
CA TYR A 130 -9.37 7.56 22.62
C TYR A 130 -9.18 6.07 22.87
N ASN A 131 -9.80 5.54 23.92
CA ASN A 131 -9.61 4.14 24.36
C ASN A 131 -8.13 3.73 24.44
N ASN A 132 -7.30 4.58 25.05
CA ASN A 132 -5.84 4.42 25.20
C ASN A 132 -5.03 4.36 23.89
N GLN A 133 -5.63 4.61 22.73
CA GLN A 133 -4.94 4.69 21.45
C GLN A 133 -4.88 6.14 20.96
N PHE A 134 -3.74 6.52 20.38
CA PHE A 134 -3.61 7.85 19.78
C PHE A 134 -4.55 7.99 18.58
N ILE A 135 -5.24 9.13 18.49
CA ILE A 135 -6.17 9.41 17.39
C ILE A 135 -5.45 9.34 16.05
N GLY A 136 -4.28 9.97 15.91
CA GLY A 136 -3.55 9.98 14.64
C GLY A 136 -3.06 8.59 14.22
N TYR A 137 -2.70 7.74 15.18
CA TYR A 137 -2.34 6.34 14.91
C TYR A 137 -3.54 5.57 14.36
N THR A 138 -4.70 5.67 15.02
CA THR A 138 -5.95 5.04 14.58
C THR A 138 -6.36 5.50 13.18
N ILE A 139 -6.33 6.82 12.94
CA ILE A 139 -6.66 7.41 11.64
C ILE A 139 -5.72 6.89 10.55
N ALA A 140 -4.41 6.88 10.81
CA ALA A 140 -3.42 6.44 9.83
C ALA A 140 -3.65 4.98 9.42
N LEU A 141 -3.84 4.08 10.38
CA LEU A 141 -4.12 2.67 10.09
C LEU A 141 -5.41 2.48 9.27
N ARG A 142 -6.48 3.20 9.61
CA ARG A 142 -7.77 3.11 8.90
C ARG A 142 -7.67 3.59 7.46
N PHE A 143 -6.99 4.72 7.22
CA PHE A 143 -6.75 5.20 5.86
C PHE A 143 -5.85 4.24 5.05
N ILE A 144 -4.76 3.73 5.63
CA ILE A 144 -3.88 2.77 4.97
C ILE A 144 -4.65 1.51 4.52
N GLY A 145 -5.51 0.99 5.40
CA GLY A 145 -6.34 -0.18 5.15
C GLY A 145 -7.53 0.02 4.20
N SER A 146 -7.79 1.25 3.75
CA SER A 146 -8.95 1.60 2.91
C SER A 146 -8.56 1.79 1.44
N GLU A 147 -9.53 1.76 0.52
CA GLU A 147 -9.30 1.98 -0.93
C GLU A 147 -9.23 3.48 -1.28
N ILE A 148 -8.23 4.17 -0.73
CA ILE A 148 -8.00 5.60 -0.95
C ILE A 148 -6.84 5.88 -1.90
N ASN A 149 -6.73 7.14 -2.33
CA ASN A 149 -5.63 7.61 -3.17
C ASN A 149 -4.25 7.35 -2.52
N ILE A 150 -3.31 6.90 -3.35
CA ILE A 150 -1.91 6.61 -3.03
C ILE A 150 -1.23 7.71 -2.22
N LYS A 151 -1.42 8.99 -2.59
CA LYS A 151 -0.78 10.13 -1.91
C LYS A 151 -1.22 10.24 -0.45
N LEU A 152 -2.48 9.94 -0.17
CA LEU A 152 -3.00 9.94 1.18
C LEU A 152 -2.48 8.73 1.97
N LYS A 153 -2.34 7.55 1.35
CA LYS A 153 -1.65 6.41 2.00
C LYS A 153 -0.20 6.74 2.32
N GLU A 154 0.51 7.39 1.39
CA GLU A 154 1.89 7.83 1.57
C GLU A 154 2.02 8.75 2.80
N SER A 155 1.14 9.75 2.93
CA SER A 155 1.18 10.66 4.09
C SER A 155 0.87 9.94 5.41
N MET A 156 -0.07 8.99 5.41
CA MET A 156 -0.40 8.20 6.61
C MET A 156 0.74 7.28 7.04
N TYR A 157 1.44 6.63 6.10
CA TYR A 157 2.64 5.86 6.43
C TYR A 157 3.74 6.75 7.02
N LYS A 158 3.94 7.97 6.49
CA LYS A 158 4.89 8.93 7.06
C LYS A 158 4.51 9.34 8.47
N ILE A 159 3.23 9.62 8.73
CA ILE A 159 2.73 9.91 10.10
C ILE A 159 3.07 8.77 11.07
N LEU A 160 2.88 7.51 10.67
CA LEU A 160 3.25 6.36 11.49
C LEU A 160 4.75 6.33 11.80
N ILE A 161 5.59 6.51 10.77
CA ILE A 161 7.05 6.46 10.90
C ILE A 161 7.61 7.66 11.66
N ASP A 162 7.01 8.84 11.56
CA ASP A 162 7.56 10.06 12.16
C ASP A 162 7.10 10.22 13.62
N ASN A 163 5.84 9.87 13.92
CA ASN A 163 5.22 10.18 15.21
C ASN A 163 4.88 8.96 16.08
N TYR A 164 4.86 7.76 15.50
CA TYR A 164 4.36 6.55 16.18
C TYR A 164 5.32 5.35 16.07
N ARG A 165 6.63 5.61 15.98
CA ARG A 165 7.68 4.57 15.84
C ARG A 165 7.59 3.48 16.89
N ASP A 166 7.30 3.85 18.14
CA ASP A 166 7.23 2.92 19.27
C ASP A 166 6.01 1.97 19.21
N LEU A 167 5.06 2.24 18.31
CA LEU A 167 3.81 1.46 18.15
C LEU A 167 3.80 0.59 16.88
N ILE A 168 4.88 0.59 16.11
CA ILE A 168 4.96 -0.09 14.81
C ILE A 168 6.27 -0.85 14.64
N ASP A 169 6.23 -1.86 13.78
CA ASP A 169 7.43 -2.42 13.15
C ASP A 169 7.88 -1.43 12.05
N VAL A 170 8.85 -0.56 12.36
CA VAL A 170 9.32 0.49 11.44
C VAL A 170 9.87 -0.12 10.13
N PRO A 171 10.75 -1.14 10.13
CA PRO A 171 11.17 -1.78 8.89
C PRO A 171 10.01 -2.33 8.06
N TYR A 172 9.03 -2.99 8.69
CA TYR A 172 7.85 -3.50 7.98
C TYR A 172 7.01 -2.39 7.38
N THR A 173 6.80 -1.31 8.12
CA THR A 173 6.07 -0.13 7.64
C THR A 173 6.79 0.53 6.46
N LEU A 174 8.12 0.64 6.53
CA LEU A 174 8.96 1.09 5.41
C LEU A 174 8.88 0.14 4.20
N TYR A 175 8.75 -1.17 4.43
CA TYR A 175 8.60 -2.14 3.36
C TYR A 175 7.24 -1.98 2.66
N GLU A 176 6.17 -1.79 3.40
CA GLU A 176 4.82 -1.60 2.86
C GLU A 176 4.70 -0.31 2.04
N ILE A 177 5.25 0.81 2.52
CA ILE A 177 5.31 2.05 1.71
C ILE A 177 6.23 1.88 0.48
N SER A 178 7.30 1.09 0.57
CA SER A 178 8.13 0.78 -0.59
C SER A 178 7.35 0.00 -1.67
N ASN A 179 6.50 -0.94 -1.27
CA ASN A 179 5.64 -1.69 -2.17
C ASN A 179 4.61 -0.78 -2.84
N LEU A 180 4.13 0.25 -2.14
CA LEU A 180 3.30 1.30 -2.72
C LEU A 180 4.06 2.04 -3.83
N TYR A 181 5.29 2.51 -3.59
CA TYR A 181 6.10 3.18 -4.61
C TYR A 181 6.41 2.29 -5.81
N LYS A 182 6.74 1.01 -5.55
CA LYS A 182 7.01 0.02 -6.61
C LYS A 182 5.81 -0.18 -7.53
N LYS A 183 4.60 -0.29 -6.97
CA LYS A 183 3.34 -0.41 -7.75
C LYS A 183 3.06 0.82 -8.61
N ASN A 184 3.54 1.99 -8.19
CA ASN A 184 3.35 3.27 -8.87
C ASN A 184 4.55 3.69 -9.72
N TYR A 185 5.51 2.78 -9.97
CA TYR A 185 6.69 3.03 -10.79
C TYR A 185 7.58 4.18 -10.25
N GLU A 186 7.50 4.50 -8.95
CA GLU A 186 8.30 5.52 -8.28
C GLU A 186 9.64 4.93 -7.79
N SER A 187 10.53 4.63 -8.74
CA SER A 187 11.78 3.88 -8.51
C SER A 187 12.69 4.51 -7.46
N GLU A 188 12.90 5.82 -7.51
CA GLU A 188 13.79 6.53 -6.57
C GLU A 188 13.31 6.39 -5.12
N LYS A 189 12.00 6.60 -4.88
CA LYS A 189 11.42 6.47 -3.54
C LYS A 189 11.41 5.03 -3.05
N TYR A 190 11.14 4.06 -3.93
CA TYR A 190 11.23 2.64 -3.61
C TYR A 190 12.63 2.29 -3.09
N ILE A 191 13.68 2.70 -3.81
CA ILE A 191 15.07 2.43 -3.44
C ILE A 191 15.49 3.17 -2.16
N ASP A 192 15.00 4.40 -1.95
CA ASP A 192 15.23 5.13 -0.70
C ASP A 192 14.65 4.38 0.52
N CYS A 193 13.45 3.82 0.40
CA CYS A 193 12.87 2.98 1.46
C CYS A 193 13.70 1.73 1.74
N LEU A 194 14.18 1.02 0.71
CA LEU A 194 15.04 -0.16 0.92
C LEU A 194 16.33 0.19 1.67
N LYS A 195 16.94 1.34 1.37
CA LYS A 195 18.12 1.84 2.10
C LYS A 195 17.80 2.12 3.56
N LYS A 196 16.69 2.80 3.84
CA LYS A 196 16.24 3.09 5.21
C LYS A 196 15.99 1.81 6.00
N ILE A 197 15.36 0.79 5.40
CA ILE A 197 15.19 -0.51 6.06
C ILE A 197 16.53 -1.10 6.49
N ILE A 198 17.53 -1.11 5.59
CA ILE A 198 18.87 -1.62 5.91
C ILE A 198 19.52 -0.80 7.03
N GLU A 199 19.29 0.51 7.07
CA GLU A 199 19.79 1.39 8.12
C GLU A 199 19.16 1.08 9.49
N GLU A 200 17.85 0.88 9.58
CA GLU A 200 17.15 0.49 10.82
C GLU A 200 17.72 -0.81 11.41
N PHE A 201 18.01 -1.82 10.58
CA PHE A 201 18.66 -3.06 11.03
C PHE A 201 20.13 -2.88 11.44
N LYS A 202 20.82 -1.86 10.91
CA LYS A 202 22.20 -1.55 11.30
C LYS A 202 22.27 -0.84 12.64
N THR A 203 21.35 0.10 12.89
CA THR A 203 21.28 0.89 14.12
C THR A 203 20.79 0.05 15.29
N ASN A 204 19.88 -0.90 15.06
CA ASN A 204 19.37 -1.81 16.09
C ASN A 204 19.56 -3.29 15.70
N LYS A 205 20.64 -3.91 16.21
CA LYS A 205 20.98 -5.31 15.91
C LYS A 205 20.01 -6.34 16.51
N SER A 206 19.27 -5.97 17.56
CA SER A 206 18.26 -6.81 18.21
C SER A 206 16.84 -6.49 17.73
N LEU A 207 16.70 -5.76 16.63
CA LEU A 207 15.41 -5.40 16.06
C LEU A 207 14.69 -6.65 15.55
N GLU A 208 13.60 -7.02 16.22
CA GLU A 208 12.66 -8.01 15.70
C GLU A 208 11.75 -7.32 14.68
N SER A 209 11.66 -7.90 13.48
CA SER A 209 10.81 -7.39 12.40
C SER A 209 10.37 -8.51 11.49
N SER A 210 9.19 -8.34 10.88
CA SER A 210 8.63 -9.28 9.90
C SER A 210 9.31 -9.21 8.53
N VAL A 211 10.23 -8.26 8.32
CA VAL A 211 10.92 -8.06 7.04
C VAL A 211 12.09 -9.01 6.86
N ASP A 212 12.13 -9.70 5.72
CA ASP A 212 13.32 -10.46 5.29
C ASP A 212 14.42 -9.52 4.76
N LEU A 213 15.40 -9.23 5.63
CA LEU A 213 16.54 -8.38 5.30
C LEU A 213 17.39 -8.94 4.14
N LYS A 214 17.45 -10.27 3.94
CA LYS A 214 18.21 -10.85 2.82
C LYS A 214 17.55 -10.48 1.49
N LYS A 215 16.21 -10.56 1.44
CA LYS A 215 15.42 -10.14 0.28
C LYS A 215 15.59 -8.65 -0.02
N VAL A 216 15.52 -7.79 1.00
CA VAL A 216 15.71 -6.33 0.84
C VAL A 216 17.09 -6.00 0.28
N LYS A 217 18.15 -6.62 0.82
CA LYS A 217 19.53 -6.45 0.31
C LYS A 217 19.65 -6.92 -1.13
N TYR A 218 19.10 -8.10 -1.45
CA TYR A 218 19.09 -8.63 -2.81
C TYR A 218 18.40 -7.67 -3.79
N GLU A 219 17.22 -7.13 -3.44
CA GLU A 219 16.51 -6.16 -4.30
C GLU A 219 17.34 -4.89 -4.55
N LEU A 220 18.01 -4.38 -3.51
CA LEU A 220 18.87 -3.20 -3.62
C LEU A 220 20.12 -3.46 -4.46
N ASP A 221 20.81 -4.58 -4.22
CA ASP A 221 22.00 -4.99 -4.97
C ASP A 221 21.63 -5.24 -6.44
N TYR A 222 20.50 -5.90 -6.68
CA TYR A 222 19.98 -6.11 -8.03
C TYR A 222 19.69 -4.78 -8.72
N TYR A 223 19.11 -3.79 -8.04
CA TYR A 223 18.88 -2.46 -8.62
C TYR A 223 20.18 -1.82 -9.14
N TYR A 224 21.26 -1.85 -8.35
CA TYR A 224 22.55 -1.24 -8.73
C TYR A 224 23.41 -2.10 -9.66
N LEU A 225 23.09 -3.38 -9.82
CA LEU A 225 23.81 -4.26 -10.74
C LEU A 225 23.71 -3.72 -12.17
N LYS A 226 24.84 -3.66 -12.88
CA LYS A 226 24.87 -3.34 -14.32
C LYS A 226 24.34 -4.54 -15.10
N LYS A 227 23.14 -4.41 -15.65
CA LYS A 227 22.44 -5.51 -16.31
C LYS A 227 22.70 -5.56 -17.82
N ASN A 228 23.97 -5.58 -18.17
CA ASN A 228 24.46 -5.54 -19.55
C ASN A 228 24.19 -6.81 -20.38
N TRP A 229 23.69 -7.88 -19.75
CA TRP A 229 23.26 -9.10 -20.43
C TRP A 229 21.79 -9.04 -20.90
N ILE A 230 21.03 -8.03 -20.46
CA ILE A 230 19.63 -7.83 -20.87
C ILE A 230 19.61 -7.02 -22.15
N ASN A 231 18.90 -7.52 -23.16
CA ASN A 231 18.75 -6.85 -24.45
C ASN A 231 17.27 -6.53 -24.71
N LYS A 232 16.94 -5.34 -25.22
CA LYS A 232 15.53 -4.99 -25.52
C LYS A 232 14.94 -5.85 -26.64
N ASP A 233 15.78 -6.29 -27.56
CA ASP A 233 15.36 -7.04 -28.74
C ASP A 233 15.89 -8.49 -28.69
N LEU A 234 14.97 -9.45 -28.87
CA LEU A 234 15.29 -10.88 -28.83
C LEU A 234 16.15 -11.30 -30.02
N GLU A 235 15.87 -10.76 -31.22
CA GLU A 235 16.61 -11.13 -32.43
C GLU A 235 18.07 -10.69 -32.34
N THR A 236 18.31 -9.48 -31.83
CA THR A 236 19.63 -8.92 -31.55
C THR A 236 20.39 -9.81 -30.55
N LEU A 237 19.75 -10.20 -29.44
CA LEU A 237 20.35 -11.09 -28.45
C LEU A 237 20.74 -12.45 -29.05
N ILE A 238 19.84 -13.05 -29.85
CA ILE A 238 20.11 -14.31 -30.54
C ILE A 238 21.27 -14.14 -31.53
N GLY A 239 21.31 -13.04 -32.29
CA GLY A 239 22.38 -12.72 -33.23
C GLY A 239 23.74 -12.57 -32.56
N ASP A 240 23.78 -11.87 -31.43
CA ASP A 240 24.97 -11.67 -30.60
C ASP A 240 25.51 -13.01 -30.05
N ILE A 241 24.63 -13.87 -29.55
CA ILE A 241 24.98 -15.22 -29.07
C ILE A 241 25.52 -16.09 -30.21
N LYS A 242 24.85 -16.07 -31.38
CA LYS A 242 25.32 -16.77 -32.59
C LYS A 242 26.73 -16.33 -32.96
N ASN A 243 26.99 -15.03 -32.92
CA ASN A 243 28.30 -14.47 -33.22
C ASN A 243 29.36 -14.92 -32.19
N ALA A 244 29.05 -14.89 -30.89
CA ALA A 244 29.96 -15.35 -29.84
C ALA A 244 30.34 -16.83 -30.01
N ILE A 245 29.38 -17.69 -30.34
CA ILE A 245 29.62 -19.11 -30.64
C ILE A 245 30.47 -19.28 -31.89
N LYS A 246 30.17 -18.54 -32.97
CA LYS A 246 30.95 -18.57 -34.22
C LYS A 246 32.41 -18.16 -34.01
N LEU A 247 32.64 -17.15 -33.19
CA LEU A 247 33.97 -16.67 -32.80
C LEU A 247 34.66 -17.58 -31.80
N LYS A 248 33.95 -18.57 -31.22
CA LYS A 248 34.42 -19.44 -30.13
C LYS A 248 34.93 -18.63 -28.92
N ASP A 249 34.31 -17.49 -28.64
CA ASP A 249 34.65 -16.61 -27.53
C ASP A 249 33.72 -16.86 -26.35
N ILE A 250 34.21 -17.61 -25.36
CA ILE A 250 33.40 -17.97 -24.18
C ILE A 250 33.14 -16.79 -23.27
N ASN A 251 34.04 -15.80 -23.24
CA ASN A 251 33.86 -14.60 -22.41
C ASN A 251 32.78 -13.70 -23.01
N LEU A 252 32.79 -13.56 -24.34
CA LEU A 252 31.72 -12.87 -25.06
C LEU A 252 30.39 -13.61 -24.92
N LEU A 253 30.38 -14.94 -25.03
CA LEU A 253 29.16 -15.72 -24.82
C LEU A 253 28.62 -15.55 -23.40
N TYR A 254 29.50 -15.63 -22.40
CA TYR A 254 29.14 -15.42 -21.00
C TYR A 254 28.51 -14.04 -20.80
N LYS A 255 28.97 -12.99 -21.49
CA LYS A 255 28.40 -11.64 -21.36
C LYS A 255 26.88 -11.59 -21.60
N TYR A 256 26.35 -12.49 -22.44
CA TYR A 256 24.92 -12.56 -22.76
C TYR A 256 24.12 -13.49 -21.85
N ALA A 257 24.80 -14.38 -21.11
CA ALA A 257 24.16 -15.27 -20.15
C ALA A 257 23.65 -14.50 -18.92
N SER A 258 22.45 -14.84 -18.45
CA SER A 258 21.86 -14.30 -17.22
C SER A 258 22.86 -14.38 -16.05
N LYS A 259 22.87 -13.36 -15.19
CA LYS A 259 23.71 -13.31 -13.98
C LYS A 259 22.96 -13.67 -12.70
N THR A 260 21.64 -13.80 -12.79
CA THR A 260 20.80 -14.08 -11.64
C THR A 260 20.32 -15.51 -11.64
N ASN A 261 19.85 -16.04 -12.77
CA ASN A 261 19.25 -17.37 -12.85
C ASN A 261 19.60 -18.07 -14.18
N PHE A 262 20.89 -18.17 -14.52
CA PHE A 262 21.29 -18.99 -15.66
C PHE A 262 21.28 -20.46 -15.28
N GLU A 263 20.42 -21.24 -15.91
CA GLU A 263 20.23 -22.65 -15.58
C GLU A 263 20.35 -23.55 -16.81
N ALA A 264 20.76 -24.78 -16.59
CA ALA A 264 20.73 -25.79 -17.63
C ALA A 264 20.04 -27.06 -17.15
N TYR A 265 19.33 -27.70 -18.08
CA TYR A 265 18.42 -28.79 -17.80
C TYR A 265 18.61 -29.91 -18.82
N VAL A 266 18.43 -31.18 -18.43
CA VAL A 266 18.40 -32.31 -19.36
C VAL A 266 16.96 -32.77 -19.52
N SER A 267 16.42 -32.71 -20.75
CA SER A 267 14.99 -32.97 -21.02
C SER A 267 14.52 -34.36 -20.59
N GLN A 268 15.38 -35.37 -20.69
CA GLN A 268 15.04 -36.78 -20.49
C GLN A 268 15.07 -37.27 -19.02
N LYS A 269 15.42 -36.42 -18.04
CA LYS A 269 15.47 -36.78 -16.62
C LYS A 269 14.66 -35.80 -15.76
N SER A 270 13.36 -35.75 -15.99
CA SER A 270 12.41 -34.84 -15.31
C SER A 270 12.36 -34.97 -13.78
N SER A 271 12.87 -36.07 -13.21
CA SER A 271 12.95 -36.29 -11.75
C SER A 271 14.25 -35.79 -11.09
N GLN A 272 15.24 -35.35 -11.87
CA GLN A 272 16.51 -34.80 -11.37
C GLN A 272 16.81 -33.47 -12.07
N LYS A 273 16.20 -32.39 -11.59
CA LYS A 273 16.58 -31.02 -11.96
C LYS A 273 17.98 -30.74 -11.41
N LYS A 274 19.02 -31.09 -12.18
CA LYS A 274 20.39 -30.67 -11.87
C LYS A 274 20.58 -29.31 -12.51
N SER A 275 20.48 -28.25 -11.71
CA SER A 275 20.81 -26.90 -12.14
C SER A 275 22.32 -26.73 -12.13
N TRP A 276 22.85 -26.25 -13.24
CA TRP A 276 24.26 -25.91 -13.42
C TRP A 276 24.34 -24.44 -13.83
N SER A 277 25.29 -23.72 -13.24
CA SER A 277 25.67 -22.38 -13.69
C SER A 277 26.35 -22.43 -15.06
N PHE A 278 26.41 -21.29 -15.74
CA PHE A 278 27.02 -21.17 -17.07
C PHE A 278 28.43 -21.81 -17.17
N TRP A 279 29.27 -21.59 -16.16
CA TRP A 279 30.66 -22.07 -16.19
C TRP A 279 30.77 -23.57 -15.91
N GLU A 280 29.86 -24.14 -15.10
CA GLU A 280 29.82 -25.58 -14.84
C GLU A 280 29.42 -26.40 -16.07
N LEU A 281 28.81 -25.76 -17.07
CA LEU A 281 28.42 -26.43 -18.32
C LEU A 281 29.60 -26.73 -19.24
N ASP A 282 30.72 -26.01 -19.07
CA ASP A 282 31.88 -26.12 -19.95
C ASP A 282 31.51 -26.11 -21.44
N ILE A 283 30.59 -25.23 -21.85
CA ILE A 283 30.02 -25.18 -23.23
C ILE A 283 31.11 -25.21 -24.31
N HIS A 284 32.25 -24.57 -24.04
CA HIS A 284 33.39 -24.50 -24.94
C HIS A 284 33.98 -25.85 -25.35
N LYS A 285 33.75 -26.92 -24.57
CA LYS A 285 34.20 -28.28 -24.90
C LYS A 285 33.42 -28.88 -26.06
N TYR A 286 32.23 -28.35 -26.38
CA TYR A 286 31.28 -28.98 -27.29
C TYR A 286 31.02 -28.20 -28.58
N TRP A 287 31.63 -27.02 -28.78
CA TRP A 287 31.43 -26.20 -29.99
C TRP A 287 32.58 -26.28 -31.01
N TYR A 288 33.29 -27.41 -31.06
CA TYR A 288 34.38 -27.61 -32.05
C TYR A 288 33.84 -27.86 -33.47
N THR A 289 32.57 -28.24 -33.58
CA THR A 289 31.77 -28.39 -34.80
C THR A 289 31.15 -27.06 -35.25
N ASN A 290 30.52 -27.03 -36.42
CA ASN A 290 29.75 -25.88 -36.87
C ASN A 290 28.33 -25.90 -36.27
N ILE A 291 28.13 -25.20 -35.17
CA ILE A 291 26.84 -25.12 -34.48
C ILE A 291 25.82 -24.39 -35.36
N VAL A 292 24.64 -24.98 -35.52
CA VAL A 292 23.56 -24.42 -36.35
C VAL A 292 22.37 -24.07 -35.47
N PHE A 293 21.78 -22.91 -35.71
CA PHE A 293 20.56 -22.46 -35.07
C PHE A 293 19.39 -22.64 -36.03
N SER A 294 18.23 -23.04 -35.50
CA SER A 294 16.98 -23.03 -36.24
C SER A 294 16.65 -21.61 -36.73
N GLY A 295 16.00 -21.53 -37.89
CA GLY A 295 15.50 -20.26 -38.44
C GLY A 295 14.20 -19.78 -37.80
N LYS A 296 13.57 -20.61 -36.94
CA LYS A 296 12.32 -20.30 -36.25
C LYS A 296 12.43 -20.65 -34.78
N LEU A 297 11.68 -19.92 -33.95
CA LEU A 297 11.44 -20.26 -32.55
C LEU A 297 10.59 -21.53 -32.45
N GLU A 298 10.75 -22.26 -31.35
CA GLU A 298 9.95 -23.44 -31.07
C GLU A 298 8.50 -23.06 -30.73
N PRO A 299 7.50 -23.94 -31.02
CA PRO A 299 6.08 -23.63 -30.86
C PRO A 299 5.63 -23.23 -29.45
N GLN A 300 6.36 -23.61 -28.40
CA GLN A 300 6.06 -23.26 -27.00
C GLN A 300 6.48 -21.83 -26.64
N SER A 301 7.22 -21.17 -27.53
CA SER A 301 7.60 -19.77 -27.34
C SER A 301 6.37 -18.87 -27.34
N ASN A 302 6.38 -17.87 -26.47
CA ASN A 302 5.31 -16.91 -26.26
C ASN A 302 5.91 -15.51 -26.00
N GLU A 303 5.07 -14.56 -25.58
CA GLU A 303 5.50 -13.17 -25.35
C GLU A 303 6.51 -13.01 -24.21
N ASN A 304 6.62 -13.97 -23.30
CA ASN A 304 7.49 -13.89 -22.12
C ASN A 304 8.64 -14.90 -22.13
N GLU A 305 8.56 -15.92 -22.97
CA GLU A 305 9.52 -17.02 -23.02
C GLU A 305 9.78 -17.38 -24.47
N ALA A 306 11.04 -17.51 -24.87
CA ALA A 306 11.39 -17.91 -26.21
C ALA A 306 12.40 -19.04 -26.19
N ILE A 307 12.21 -20.01 -27.08
CA ILE A 307 13.05 -21.19 -27.18
C ILE A 307 13.51 -21.32 -28.63
N ILE A 308 14.82 -21.51 -28.84
CA ILE A 308 15.38 -21.76 -30.17
C ILE A 308 16.20 -23.04 -30.16
N LYS A 309 15.90 -23.93 -31.09
CA LYS A 309 16.67 -25.15 -31.31
C LYS A 309 18.03 -24.82 -31.91
N THR A 310 19.05 -25.48 -31.37
CA THR A 310 20.43 -25.48 -31.85
C THR A 310 20.91 -26.91 -32.02
N PHE A 311 21.69 -27.20 -33.05
CA PHE A 311 22.12 -28.55 -33.37
C PHE A 311 23.55 -28.60 -33.89
N ASN A 312 24.04 -29.83 -34.07
CA ASN A 312 25.42 -30.14 -34.44
C ASN A 312 26.43 -29.86 -33.32
N TRP A 313 26.02 -29.90 -32.04
CA TRP A 313 26.95 -29.83 -30.92
C TRP A 313 27.84 -31.08 -30.85
N GLY A 314 29.11 -30.90 -30.53
CA GLY A 314 30.12 -31.96 -30.36
C GLY A 314 29.95 -32.81 -29.09
N PHE A 315 28.72 -32.99 -28.62
CA PHE A 315 28.41 -33.83 -27.47
C PHE A 315 27.93 -35.21 -27.98
N PRO A 316 28.64 -36.33 -27.70
CA PRO A 316 28.45 -37.61 -28.40
C PRO A 316 27.03 -38.22 -28.40
N GLN A 317 26.16 -37.81 -27.46
CA GLN A 317 24.80 -38.36 -27.31
C GLN A 317 23.70 -37.30 -27.39
N ILE A 318 24.06 -36.02 -27.42
CA ILE A 318 23.15 -34.89 -27.25
C ILE A 318 23.62 -33.75 -28.16
N THR A 319 23.47 -33.95 -29.46
CA THR A 319 23.90 -32.98 -30.46
C THR A 319 22.90 -31.83 -30.65
N THR A 320 21.70 -31.95 -30.07
CA THR A 320 20.61 -30.96 -30.08
C THR A 320 20.47 -30.32 -28.71
N TRP A 321 20.62 -29.00 -28.64
CA TRP A 321 20.37 -28.19 -27.44
C TRP A 321 19.34 -27.10 -27.75
N TYR A 322 18.60 -26.65 -26.75
CA TYR A 322 17.61 -25.58 -26.88
C TYR A 322 18.02 -24.40 -26.02
N PHE A 323 18.18 -23.23 -26.62
CA PHE A 323 18.51 -22.03 -25.88
C PHE A 323 17.22 -21.38 -25.40
N TYR A 324 17.18 -21.08 -24.10
CA TYR A 324 16.01 -20.58 -23.40
C TYR A 324 16.19 -19.11 -23.05
N PHE A 325 15.24 -18.29 -23.48
CA PHE A 325 15.20 -16.87 -23.26
C PHE A 325 13.97 -16.50 -22.46
N LYS A 326 14.14 -15.56 -21.54
CA LYS A 326 13.07 -15.06 -20.69
C LYS A 326 12.97 -13.56 -20.83
N ARG A 327 11.75 -13.05 -20.95
CA ARG A 327 11.45 -11.64 -20.85
C ARG A 327 11.42 -11.23 -19.39
N ILE A 328 12.15 -10.17 -19.09
CA ILE A 328 12.27 -9.62 -17.74
C ILE A 328 11.12 -8.64 -17.51
N ASN A 329 10.47 -8.77 -16.36
CA ASN A 329 9.51 -7.81 -15.86
C ASN A 329 10.17 -7.06 -14.69
N TYR A 330 10.72 -5.89 -14.98
CA TYR A 330 11.43 -5.06 -14.02
C TYR A 330 11.03 -3.60 -14.18
N PRO A 331 9.79 -3.25 -13.81
CA PRO A 331 9.18 -1.93 -14.08
C PRO A 331 9.92 -0.77 -13.40
N ILE A 332 10.82 -1.06 -12.46
CA ILE A 332 11.61 -0.09 -11.71
C ILE A 332 12.73 0.53 -12.60
N ASP A 333 13.14 -0.13 -13.68
CA ASP A 333 14.16 0.38 -14.62
C ASP A 333 13.71 0.17 -16.08
N GLU A 334 13.15 1.20 -16.69
CA GLU A 334 12.66 1.22 -18.09
C GLU A 334 13.72 0.86 -19.14
N LYS A 335 15.02 0.96 -18.80
CA LYS A 335 16.08 0.60 -19.74
C LYS A 335 16.14 -0.90 -19.97
N ILE A 336 15.74 -1.68 -18.99
CA ILE A 336 15.77 -3.14 -19.03
C ILE A 336 14.39 -3.80 -18.93
N ASP A 337 13.37 -3.04 -18.52
CA ASP A 337 12.02 -3.56 -18.43
C ASP A 337 11.57 -4.09 -19.80
N ARG A 338 10.87 -5.24 -19.78
CA ARG A 338 10.45 -5.99 -20.96
C ARG A 338 11.59 -6.44 -21.89
N GLY A 339 12.85 -6.29 -21.49
CA GLY A 339 14.00 -6.84 -22.18
C GLY A 339 14.07 -8.37 -22.06
N TRP A 340 14.96 -8.97 -22.83
CA TRP A 340 15.22 -10.40 -22.91
C TRP A 340 16.58 -10.73 -22.30
N GLU A 341 16.65 -11.84 -21.58
CA GLU A 341 17.90 -12.44 -21.16
C GLU A 341 17.98 -13.89 -21.62
N TRP A 342 19.19 -14.34 -21.93
CA TRP A 342 19.46 -15.76 -22.12
C TRP A 342 19.51 -16.43 -20.74
N SER A 343 18.42 -17.12 -20.41
CA SER A 343 18.18 -17.70 -19.08
C SER A 343 18.69 -19.12 -18.95
N GLY A 344 18.98 -19.81 -20.05
CA GLY A 344 19.45 -21.18 -19.91
C GLY A 344 19.53 -22.02 -21.17
N ILE A 345 19.79 -23.30 -20.94
CA ILE A 345 19.92 -24.33 -21.97
C ILE A 345 19.15 -25.58 -21.57
N TYR A 346 18.37 -26.15 -22.49
CA TYR A 346 17.85 -27.51 -22.36
C TYR A 346 18.64 -28.46 -23.27
N TYR A 347 19.16 -29.53 -22.69
CA TYR A 347 19.89 -30.60 -23.37
C TYR A 347 18.95 -31.71 -23.82
N GLY A 348 19.16 -32.18 -25.04
CA GLY A 348 18.44 -33.32 -25.61
C GLY A 348 17.20 -32.87 -26.36
N ASP A 349 16.59 -33.82 -27.07
CA ASP A 349 15.30 -33.57 -27.70
C ASP A 349 14.28 -33.29 -26.59
N MET A 350 13.74 -32.08 -26.62
CA MET A 350 12.72 -31.62 -25.68
C MET A 350 11.36 -32.26 -26.01
N PHE A 351 11.26 -32.92 -27.17
CA PHE A 351 10.05 -33.45 -27.81
C PHE A 351 10.27 -34.86 -28.37
#